data_AF-A0A0L0DLW4-F1
#
_entry.id   AF-A0A0L0DLW4-F1
#
_cell.length_a   1.000
_cell.length_b   1.000
_cell.length_c   1.000
_cell.angle_alpha   90.00
_cell.angle_beta   90.00
_cell.angle_gamma   90.00
#
_symmetry.space_group_name_H-M   'P 1'
#
loop_
_entity.id
_entity.type
_entity.pdbx_description
1 polymer ?
#
loop_
_entity_poly.entity_id
_entity_poly.type
_entity_poly.pdbx_seq_one_letter_code
_entity_poly.pdbx_strand_id
1 'polypeptide(L)'
;MAAARSAGDMLLSLRPIVSGRERDSTAMTVKAYADHNPFLFFAGVFGAVVVAKRRLRRSHGLGARCPSVVTALAAIPPVVVKALLLLMWLSIAWFFVFEAYYSVYRCAVSARYHDETILIARSVITLLEEHNVPYWMDYATLLAVIRGQSINEWDHDTDISIVFPDDGPAALIAAINAAGMYAVWDDRDAIQIMPYEGANPLNSPHMDIWFWREEKLADGSRVVSTAYDDVAYRKRAWDDIFPLKAVAWKAWPGHDIYIPADAHGVSQKEFGAWPGSYMTPVVYKGDCFHNWFQRRWLY
;
A
#
# COMPACT_ATOMS: atom_id res chain seq x y z
N MET A 1 -2.82 33.31 37.78
CA MET A 1 -1.55 33.41 37.03
C MET A 1 -1.02 32.01 36.82
N ALA A 2 -1.43 31.37 35.72
CA ALA A 2 -0.97 30.05 35.33
C ALA A 2 -0.12 30.23 34.05
N ALA A 3 1.14 29.82 34.12
CA ALA A 3 2.08 29.94 33.02
C ALA A 3 1.74 28.92 31.92
N ALA A 4 1.44 29.43 30.73
CA ALA A 4 1.39 28.65 29.51
C ALA A 4 2.78 28.08 29.23
N ARG A 5 2.90 26.75 29.19
CA ARG A 5 4.08 26.07 28.64
C ARG A 5 3.92 26.00 27.14
N SER A 6 4.91 26.51 26.41
CA SER A 6 4.94 26.54 24.95
C SER A 6 5.16 25.13 24.38
N ALA A 7 4.49 24.84 23.27
CA ALA A 7 4.54 23.59 22.51
C ALA A 7 5.92 23.25 21.88
N GLY A 8 6.98 24.01 22.20
CA GLY A 8 8.31 23.86 21.59
C GLY A 8 9.22 22.81 22.22
N ASP A 9 8.90 22.30 23.41
CA ASP A 9 9.81 21.44 24.19
C ASP A 9 9.56 19.92 24.02
N MET A 10 8.59 19.50 23.20
CA MET A 10 8.21 18.09 23.09
C MET A 10 8.95 17.31 21.98
N LEU A 11 9.78 17.97 21.16
CA LEU A 11 10.43 17.36 19.98
C LEU A 11 11.90 16.92 20.17
N LEU A 12 12.47 16.99 21.38
CA LEU A 12 13.90 16.70 21.62
C LEU A 12 14.21 15.45 22.45
N SER A 13 13.29 14.48 22.56
CA SER A 13 13.57 13.19 23.21
C SER A 13 13.05 11.98 22.42
N LEU A 14 13.40 11.89 21.14
CA LEU A 14 13.31 10.64 20.38
C LEU A 14 14.64 9.87 20.51
N ARG A 15 14.79 9.15 21.63
CA ARG A 15 15.73 8.02 21.68
C ARG A 15 15.02 6.79 21.13
N PRO A 16 15.68 5.95 20.30
CA PRO A 16 15.07 4.74 19.80
C PRO A 16 14.84 3.78 20.97
N ILE A 17 13.56 3.52 21.27
CA ILE A 17 13.17 2.40 22.12
C ILE A 17 13.38 1.15 21.26
N VAL A 18 14.47 0.43 21.52
CA VAL A 18 14.69 -0.91 20.97
C VAL A 18 13.64 -1.82 21.60
N SER A 19 12.49 -1.98 20.92
CA SER A 19 11.46 -2.92 21.36
C SER A 19 11.87 -4.34 20.94
N GLY A 20 11.93 -5.24 21.91
CA GLY A 20 12.11 -6.67 21.66
C GLY A 20 10.89 -7.21 20.92
N ARG A 21 11.10 -7.69 19.70
CA ARG A 21 10.04 -8.17 18.80
C ARG A 21 9.55 -9.55 19.25
N GLU A 22 8.42 -9.60 19.94
CA GLU A 22 7.65 -10.84 20.12
C GLU A 22 6.97 -11.16 18.78
N ARG A 23 7.43 -12.21 18.09
CA ARG A 23 6.86 -12.65 16.80
C ARG A 23 5.52 -13.31 17.08
N ASP A 24 4.45 -12.54 16.92
CA ASP A 24 3.09 -13.03 17.04
C ASP A 24 2.73 -13.89 15.81
N SER A 25 2.88 -15.21 15.97
CA SER A 25 2.65 -16.20 14.93
C SER A 25 1.17 -16.52 14.78
N THR A 26 0.37 -15.56 14.29
CA THR A 26 -0.94 -15.92 13.73
C THR A 26 -0.72 -16.62 12.39
N ALA A 27 -1.36 -17.78 12.21
CA ALA A 27 -1.21 -18.63 11.04
C ALA A 27 -1.74 -17.90 9.79
N MET A 28 -0.81 -17.26 9.08
CA MET A 28 -1.07 -16.51 7.85
C MET A 28 -1.24 -17.49 6.70
N THR A 29 -2.31 -17.32 5.91
CA THR A 29 -2.51 -18.11 4.71
C THR A 29 -1.91 -17.34 3.53
N VAL A 30 -0.76 -17.82 3.04
CA VAL A 30 -0.21 -17.35 1.76
C VAL A 30 -1.08 -17.96 0.66
N LYS A 31 -2.12 -17.23 0.25
CA LYS A 31 -2.96 -17.66 -0.87
C LYS A 31 -2.32 -17.14 -2.15
N ALA A 32 -1.79 -18.05 -2.96
CA ALA A 32 -1.31 -17.74 -4.29
C ALA A 32 -2.52 -17.39 -5.17
N TYR A 33 -2.95 -16.13 -5.14
CA TYR A 33 -3.83 -15.62 -6.17
C TYR A 33 -3.01 -15.46 -7.46
N ALA A 34 -3.68 -15.62 -8.61
CA ALA A 34 -3.07 -15.76 -9.92
C ALA A 34 -2.49 -14.44 -10.47
N ASP A 35 -1.69 -13.75 -9.67
CA ASP A 35 -0.85 -12.66 -10.15
C ASP A 35 0.40 -13.30 -10.75
N HIS A 36 0.45 -13.33 -12.08
CA HIS A 36 1.58 -13.87 -12.81
C HIS A 36 2.86 -13.13 -12.39
N ASN A 37 3.87 -13.89 -11.97
CA ASN A 37 5.18 -13.32 -11.72
C ASN A 37 5.73 -12.74 -13.05
N PRO A 38 5.97 -11.42 -13.14
CA PRO A 38 6.31 -10.76 -14.39
C PRO A 38 7.63 -11.27 -14.98
N PHE A 39 8.53 -11.80 -14.15
CA PHE A 39 9.80 -12.34 -14.60
C PHE A 39 9.64 -13.61 -15.47
N LEU A 40 8.61 -14.43 -15.23
CA LEU A 40 8.34 -15.59 -16.09
C LEU A 40 7.78 -15.19 -17.45
N PHE A 41 6.98 -14.11 -17.51
CA PHE A 41 6.52 -13.56 -18.79
C PHE A 41 7.70 -13.11 -19.65
N PHE A 42 8.63 -12.34 -19.09
CA PHE A 42 9.84 -11.91 -19.80
C PHE A 42 10.73 -13.09 -20.23
N ALA A 43 10.94 -14.07 -19.34
CA ALA A 43 11.68 -15.27 -19.69
C ALA A 43 11.04 -16.03 -20.87
N GLY A 44 9.70 -16.14 -20.89
CA GLY A 44 8.95 -16.73 -22.00
C GLY A 44 9.11 -15.98 -23.31
N VAL A 45 9.00 -14.64 -23.29
CA VAL A 45 9.18 -13.79 -24.48
C VAL A 45 10.60 -13.92 -25.04
N PHE A 46 11.63 -13.81 -24.19
CA PHE A 46 13.02 -13.94 -24.61
C PHE A 46 13.32 -15.35 -25.15
N GLY A 47 12.84 -16.39 -24.47
CA GLY A 47 12.97 -17.77 -24.90
C GLY A 47 12.32 -18.05 -26.26
N ALA A 48 11.11 -17.53 -26.50
CA ALA A 48 10.39 -17.69 -27.75
C ALA A 48 11.16 -17.11 -28.95
N VAL A 49 11.74 -15.92 -28.82
CA VAL A 49 12.56 -15.28 -29.88
C VAL A 49 13.80 -16.12 -30.20
N VAL A 50 14.49 -16.63 -29.17
CA VAL A 50 15.68 -17.48 -29.34
C VAL A 50 15.32 -18.80 -30.04
N VAL A 51 14.24 -19.46 -29.63
CA VAL A 51 13.78 -20.73 -30.23
C VAL A 51 13.34 -20.52 -31.68
N ALA A 52 12.56 -19.47 -31.96
CA ALA A 52 12.09 -19.15 -33.30
C ALA A 52 13.26 -18.96 -34.27
N LYS A 53 14.27 -18.19 -33.87
CA LYS A 53 15.47 -17.97 -34.68
C LYS A 53 16.29 -19.26 -34.89
N ARG A 54 16.45 -20.10 -33.86
CA ARG A 54 17.17 -21.37 -33.97
C ARG A 54 16.45 -22.35 -34.92
N ARG A 55 15.11 -22.36 -34.89
CA ARG A 55 14.28 -23.16 -35.81
C ARG A 55 14.43 -22.67 -37.25
N LEU A 56 14.42 -21.35 -37.50
CA LEU A 56 14.65 -20.78 -38.83
C LEU A 56 16.00 -21.18 -39.44
N ARG A 57 17.08 -21.17 -38.65
CA ARG A 57 18.39 -21.66 -39.11
C ARG A 57 18.37 -23.12 -39.55
N ARG A 58 17.54 -23.96 -38.90
CA ARG A 58 17.41 -25.40 -39.24
C ARG A 58 16.48 -25.64 -40.42
N SER A 59 15.51 -24.75 -40.66
CA SER A 59 14.49 -24.90 -41.71
C SER A 59 14.87 -24.27 -43.05
N HIS A 60 16.13 -23.90 -43.28
CA HIS A 60 16.63 -23.44 -44.59
C HIS A 60 16.45 -24.46 -45.75
N GLY A 61 15.80 -25.61 -45.51
CA GLY A 61 15.35 -26.57 -46.54
C GLY A 61 13.84 -26.64 -46.81
N LEU A 62 12.98 -25.85 -46.14
CA LEU A 62 11.52 -25.90 -46.34
C LEU A 62 10.98 -24.48 -46.56
N GLY A 63 10.51 -24.21 -47.78
CA GLY A 63 10.03 -22.91 -48.26
C GLY A 63 9.00 -22.27 -47.32
N ALA A 64 9.37 -21.12 -46.73
CA ALA A 64 8.54 -20.45 -45.74
C ALA A 64 7.46 -19.58 -46.40
N ARG A 65 6.21 -19.77 -45.97
CA ARG A 65 4.99 -19.12 -46.49
C ARG A 65 4.74 -17.68 -45.98
N CYS A 66 5.65 -17.09 -45.19
CA CYS A 66 5.55 -15.70 -44.72
C CYS A 66 6.93 -15.00 -44.74
N PRO A 67 7.27 -14.23 -45.79
CA PRO A 67 8.61 -13.66 -45.97
C PRO A 67 8.98 -12.56 -44.97
N SER A 68 8.03 -11.78 -44.46
CA SER A 68 8.32 -10.61 -43.61
C SER A 68 8.86 -10.99 -42.22
N VAL A 69 8.18 -11.88 -41.49
CA VAL A 69 8.58 -12.32 -40.14
C VAL A 69 9.87 -13.13 -40.16
N VAL A 70 10.04 -13.97 -41.19
CA VAL A 70 11.24 -14.78 -41.38
C VAL A 70 12.46 -13.89 -41.63
N THR A 71 12.31 -12.86 -42.47
CA THR A 71 13.38 -11.89 -42.76
C THR A 71 13.77 -11.12 -41.51
N ALA A 72 12.79 -10.65 -40.73
CA ALA A 72 13.05 -9.93 -39.48
C ALA A 72 13.80 -10.79 -38.44
N LEU A 73 13.39 -12.04 -38.22
CA LEU A 73 14.04 -12.95 -37.27
C LEU A 73 15.43 -13.41 -37.74
N ALA A 74 15.62 -13.61 -39.05
CA ALA A 74 16.92 -13.95 -39.64
C ALA A 74 17.92 -12.79 -39.53
N ALA A 75 17.45 -11.54 -39.64
CA ALA A 75 18.26 -10.33 -39.52
C ALA A 75 18.78 -10.05 -38.11
N ILE A 76 18.24 -10.71 -37.07
CA ILE A 76 18.73 -10.53 -35.70
C ILE A 76 20.23 -10.92 -35.66
N PRO A 77 21.13 -10.10 -35.10
CA PRO A 77 22.54 -10.48 -34.95
C PRO A 77 22.76 -11.60 -33.91
N PRO A 78 23.85 -12.39 -33.99
CA PRO A 78 24.19 -13.39 -32.95
C PRO A 78 24.40 -12.78 -31.57
N VAL A 79 24.95 -11.57 -31.49
CA VAL A 79 25.15 -10.85 -30.22
C VAL A 79 23.82 -10.58 -29.52
N VAL A 80 22.78 -10.20 -30.27
CA VAL A 80 21.43 -9.99 -29.72
C VAL A 80 20.84 -11.28 -29.16
N VAL A 81 21.10 -12.43 -29.78
CA VAL A 81 20.65 -13.74 -29.23
C VAL A 81 21.33 -14.06 -27.91
N LYS A 82 22.64 -13.80 -27.81
CA LYS A 82 23.38 -13.99 -26.55
C LYS A 82 22.85 -13.07 -25.46
N ALA A 83 22.55 -11.81 -25.81
CA ALA A 83 21.94 -10.85 -24.90
C ALA A 83 20.55 -11.30 -24.43
N LEU A 84 19.68 -11.76 -25.34
CA LEU A 84 18.36 -12.28 -24.99
C LEU A 84 18.43 -13.55 -24.12
N LEU A 85 19.39 -14.44 -24.37
CA LEU A 85 19.65 -15.59 -23.52
C LEU A 85 20.10 -15.17 -22.12
N LEU A 86 21.00 -14.19 -22.01
CA LEU A 86 21.42 -13.65 -20.72
C LEU A 86 20.23 -13.02 -19.99
N LEU A 87 19.43 -12.19 -20.66
CA LEU A 87 18.23 -11.59 -20.09
C LEU A 87 17.21 -12.63 -19.63
N MET A 88 17.00 -13.70 -20.40
CA MET A 88 16.15 -14.83 -20.00
C MET A 88 16.65 -15.47 -18.69
N TRP A 89 17.95 -15.78 -18.59
CA TRP A 89 18.53 -16.36 -17.38
C TRP A 89 18.47 -15.40 -16.19
N LEU A 90 18.70 -14.10 -16.41
CA LEU A 90 18.54 -13.08 -15.38
C LEU A 90 17.09 -12.98 -14.91
N SER A 91 16.10 -13.04 -15.81
CA SER A 91 14.68 -13.08 -15.43
C SER A 91 14.35 -14.33 -14.61
N ILE A 92 14.86 -15.50 -14.98
CA ILE A 92 14.67 -16.73 -14.19
C ILE A 92 15.32 -16.59 -12.80
N ALA A 93 16.52 -16.03 -12.70
CA ALA A 93 17.16 -15.78 -11.41
C ALA A 93 16.33 -14.80 -10.55
N TRP A 94 15.86 -13.70 -11.13
CA TRP A 94 14.99 -12.74 -10.45
C TRP A 94 13.65 -13.33 -10.02
N PHE A 95 13.08 -14.25 -10.80
CA PHE A 95 11.91 -15.02 -10.39
C PHE A 95 12.15 -15.71 -9.04
N PHE A 96 13.24 -16.47 -8.90
CA PHE A 96 13.54 -17.18 -7.65
C PHE A 96 13.82 -16.23 -6.48
N VAL A 97 14.51 -15.11 -6.73
CA VAL A 97 14.74 -14.08 -5.69
C VAL A 97 13.41 -13.48 -5.22
N PHE A 98 12.52 -13.14 -6.16
CA PHE A 98 11.21 -12.58 -5.83
C PHE A 98 10.29 -13.60 -5.15
N GLU A 99 10.27 -14.85 -5.60
CA GLU A 99 9.50 -15.91 -4.91
C GLU A 99 10.06 -16.18 -3.51
N ALA A 100 11.37 -16.05 -3.27
CA ALA A 100 11.93 -16.11 -1.93
C ALA A 100 11.49 -14.90 -1.07
N TYR A 101 11.50 -13.69 -1.63
CA TYR A 101 10.95 -12.50 -0.95
C TYR A 101 9.47 -12.68 -0.58
N TYR A 102 8.68 -13.24 -1.49
CA TYR A 102 7.27 -13.54 -1.27
C TYR A 102 7.04 -14.64 -0.22
N SER A 103 7.66 -15.80 -0.40
CA SER A 103 7.36 -16.99 0.41
C SER A 103 8.07 -17.02 1.77
N VAL A 104 9.30 -16.50 1.84
CA VAL A 104 10.14 -16.55 3.05
C VAL A 104 9.99 -15.27 3.85
N TYR A 105 10.13 -14.11 3.18
CA TYR A 105 10.10 -12.80 3.84
C TYR A 105 8.71 -12.17 3.88
N ARG A 106 7.71 -12.83 3.29
CA ARG A 106 6.30 -12.38 3.30
C ARG A 106 6.14 -10.93 2.87
N CYS A 107 7.03 -10.48 1.99
CA CYS A 107 7.02 -9.13 1.44
C CYS A 107 7.16 -8.02 2.47
N ALA A 108 7.78 -8.35 3.61
CA ALA A 108 7.99 -7.39 4.67
C ALA A 108 8.77 -6.18 4.16
N VAL A 109 8.34 -5.00 4.61
CA VAL A 109 9.15 -3.78 4.56
C VAL A 109 10.27 -3.87 5.60
N SER A 110 11.22 -2.92 5.59
CA SER A 110 12.23 -2.88 6.65
C SER A 110 11.56 -2.58 8.00
N ALA A 111 12.15 -3.06 9.09
CA ALA A 111 11.60 -2.78 10.43
C ALA A 111 11.53 -1.27 10.71
N ARG A 112 12.55 -0.53 10.25
CA ARG A 112 12.58 0.92 10.36
C ARG A 112 11.44 1.57 9.59
N TYR A 113 11.15 1.12 8.37
CA TYR A 113 10.05 1.63 7.57
C TYR A 113 8.71 1.43 8.30
N HIS A 114 8.48 0.22 8.79
CA HIS A 114 7.27 -0.14 9.54
C HIS A 114 7.09 0.70 10.81
N ASP A 115 8.16 0.87 11.59
CA ASP A 115 8.14 1.67 12.82
C ASP A 115 7.90 3.17 12.53
N GLU A 116 8.50 3.70 11.47
CA GLU A 116 8.29 5.10 11.05
C GLU A 116 6.85 5.32 10.53
N THR A 117 6.27 4.38 9.77
CA THR A 117 4.85 4.43 9.36
C THR A 117 3.93 4.50 10.58
N ILE A 118 4.14 3.66 11.61
CA ILE A 118 3.38 3.71 12.87
C ILE A 118 3.56 5.07 13.56
N LEU A 119 4.78 5.60 13.60
CA LEU A 119 5.05 6.88 14.27
C LEU A 119 4.31 8.03 13.57
N ILE A 120 4.31 8.06 12.24
CA ILE A 120 3.55 9.04 11.45
C ILE A 120 2.07 8.92 11.78
N ALA A 121 1.53 7.70 11.77
CA ALA A 121 0.12 7.45 12.09
C ALA A 121 -0.29 8.01 13.45
N ARG A 122 0.49 7.72 14.49
CA ARG A 122 0.25 8.25 15.85
C ARG A 122 0.34 9.77 15.90
N SER A 123 1.29 10.36 15.17
CA SER A 123 1.52 11.82 15.17
C SER A 123 0.35 12.55 14.49
N VAL A 124 -0.11 12.04 13.36
CA VAL A 124 -1.27 12.58 12.63
C VAL A 124 -2.54 12.42 13.44
N ILE A 125 -2.80 11.24 14.02
CA ILE A 125 -3.97 11.02 14.87
C ILE A 125 -3.98 11.99 16.06
N THR A 126 -2.85 12.15 16.75
CA THR A 126 -2.72 13.10 17.87
C THR A 126 -3.10 14.51 17.42
N LEU A 127 -2.57 14.95 16.26
CA LEU A 127 -2.88 16.26 15.70
C LEU A 127 -4.38 16.42 15.40
N LEU A 128 -5.02 15.41 14.79
CA LEU A 128 -6.46 15.47 14.51
C LEU A 128 -7.30 15.55 15.79
N GLU A 129 -6.93 14.80 16.82
CA GLU A 129 -7.62 14.80 18.12
C GLU A 129 -7.46 16.15 18.84
N GLU A 130 -6.26 16.72 18.86
CA GLU A 130 -5.99 18.05 19.43
C GLU A 130 -6.81 19.15 18.73
N HIS A 131 -7.06 18.98 17.42
CA HIS A 131 -7.85 19.89 16.61
C HIS A 131 -9.35 19.53 16.54
N ASN A 132 -9.80 18.51 17.29
CA ASN A 132 -11.18 18.00 17.28
C ASN A 132 -11.69 17.65 15.87
N VAL A 133 -10.84 17.13 15.00
CA VAL A 133 -11.19 16.66 13.66
C VAL A 133 -11.62 15.19 13.76
N PRO A 134 -12.90 14.85 13.52
CA PRO A 134 -13.35 13.47 13.54
C PRO A 134 -12.70 12.67 12.41
N TYR A 135 -12.15 11.52 12.76
CA TYR A 135 -11.56 10.58 11.80
C TYR A 135 -12.01 9.15 12.10
N TRP A 136 -11.81 8.25 11.14
CA TRP A 136 -11.92 6.81 11.38
C TRP A 136 -10.82 6.06 10.65
N MET A 137 -10.36 4.95 11.24
CA MET A 137 -9.45 4.03 10.54
C MET A 137 -10.13 3.43 9.32
N ASP A 138 -9.40 3.32 8.22
CA ASP A 138 -9.95 2.84 6.94
C ASP A 138 -9.08 1.73 6.31
N TYR A 139 -9.61 1.12 5.25
CA TYR A 139 -8.92 0.13 4.41
C TYR A 139 -8.18 -0.97 5.19
N ALA A 140 -6.94 -1.29 4.81
CA ALA A 140 -6.13 -2.33 5.43
C ALA A 140 -5.78 -1.98 6.88
N THR A 141 -5.71 -0.69 7.21
CA THR A 141 -5.47 -0.21 8.57
C THR A 141 -6.64 -0.55 9.49
N LEU A 142 -7.89 -0.35 9.04
CA LEU A 142 -9.09 -0.81 9.74
C LEU A 142 -9.10 -2.33 9.91
N LEU A 143 -8.72 -3.08 8.86
CA LEU A 143 -8.62 -4.55 8.94
C LEU A 143 -7.66 -4.99 10.06
N ALA A 144 -6.49 -4.36 10.17
CA ALA A 144 -5.54 -4.65 11.24
C ALA A 144 -6.16 -4.42 12.62
N VAL A 145 -6.87 -3.30 12.80
CA VAL A 145 -7.54 -2.95 14.06
C VAL A 145 -8.60 -3.98 14.44
N ILE A 146 -9.53 -4.31 13.54
CA ILE A 146 -10.63 -5.26 13.84
C ILE A 146 -10.13 -6.71 14.00
N ARG A 147 -8.94 -7.04 13.49
CA ARG A 147 -8.26 -8.32 13.75
C ARG A 147 -7.54 -8.36 15.09
N GLY A 148 -7.48 -7.26 15.84
CA GLY A 148 -6.71 -7.15 17.08
C GLY A 148 -5.19 -7.19 16.83
N GLN A 149 -4.76 -6.73 15.65
CA GLN A 149 -3.38 -6.78 15.19
C GLN A 149 -2.76 -5.37 15.12
N SER A 150 -1.44 -5.33 15.04
CA SER A 150 -0.74 -4.14 14.53
C SER A 150 -0.88 -4.12 13.00
N ILE A 151 -0.47 -3.02 12.36
CA ILE A 151 -0.32 -2.96 10.89
C ILE A 151 0.56 -4.11 10.42
N ASN A 152 0.22 -4.72 9.28
CA ASN A 152 0.96 -5.88 8.80
C ASN A 152 2.41 -5.50 8.44
N GLU A 153 3.32 -6.47 8.51
CA GLU A 153 4.74 -6.22 8.21
C GLU A 153 5.02 -5.94 6.73
N TRP A 154 4.06 -6.22 5.84
CA TRP A 154 4.13 -5.93 4.40
C TRP A 154 3.32 -4.70 3.98
N ASP A 155 2.47 -4.17 4.86
CA ASP A 155 1.77 -2.91 4.60
C ASP A 155 2.79 -1.78 4.56
N HIS A 156 2.57 -0.82 3.68
CA HIS A 156 3.53 0.23 3.38
C HIS A 156 3.08 1.63 3.80
N ASP A 157 1.89 1.71 4.34
CA ASP A 157 1.20 2.92 4.70
C ASP A 157 0.17 2.61 5.79
N THR A 158 -0.47 3.69 6.23
CA THR A 158 -1.67 3.62 7.06
C THR A 158 -2.71 4.57 6.50
N ASP A 159 -3.97 4.22 6.68
CA ASP A 159 -5.10 4.96 6.15
C ASP A 159 -6.05 5.33 7.27
N ILE A 160 -6.42 6.60 7.27
CA ILE A 160 -7.64 7.06 7.92
C ILE A 160 -8.48 7.83 6.92
N SER A 161 -9.70 8.09 7.32
CA SER A 161 -10.62 8.90 6.56
C SER A 161 -11.24 9.98 7.44
N ILE A 162 -11.58 11.10 6.81
CA ILE A 162 -12.33 12.20 7.43
C ILE A 162 -13.44 12.65 6.48
N VAL A 163 -14.43 13.36 7.03
CA VAL A 163 -15.37 14.11 6.19
C VAL A 163 -14.63 15.31 5.59
N PHE A 164 -14.81 15.55 4.29
CA PHE A 164 -14.21 16.64 3.56
C PHE A 164 -14.53 17.98 4.24
N PRO A 165 -13.52 18.76 4.69
CA PRO A 165 -13.77 20.04 5.34
C PRO A 165 -14.39 21.06 4.38
N ASP A 166 -15.36 21.84 4.85
CA ASP A 166 -16.05 22.85 4.02
C ASP A 166 -15.08 23.87 3.38
N ASP A 167 -14.06 24.29 4.13
CA ASP A 167 -13.02 25.23 3.68
C ASP A 167 -11.87 24.54 2.90
N GLY A 168 -12.01 23.24 2.62
CA GLY A 168 -11.00 22.42 1.99
C GLY A 168 -9.83 22.02 2.91
N PRO A 169 -8.80 21.36 2.36
CA PRO A 169 -7.67 20.80 3.12
C PRO A 169 -6.64 21.77 3.64
N ALA A 170 -6.62 23.01 3.12
CA ALA A 170 -5.42 23.85 3.21
C ALA A 170 -5.00 24.10 4.66
N ALA A 171 -5.98 24.27 5.55
CA ALA A 171 -5.74 24.42 6.99
C ALA A 171 -5.15 23.15 7.62
N LEU A 172 -5.65 21.96 7.25
CA LEU A 172 -5.14 20.69 7.75
C LEU A 172 -3.71 20.42 7.25
N ILE A 173 -3.44 20.65 5.96
CA ILE A 173 -2.08 20.56 5.39
C ILE A 173 -1.13 21.50 6.12
N ALA A 174 -1.54 22.75 6.36
CA ALA A 174 -0.72 23.71 7.09
C ALA A 174 -0.44 23.26 8.53
N ALA A 175 -1.43 22.68 9.22
CA ALA A 175 -1.26 22.13 10.56
C ALA A 175 -0.29 20.94 10.58
N ILE A 176 -0.42 20.01 9.63
CA ILE A 176 0.48 18.85 9.49
C ILE A 176 1.91 19.32 9.22
N ASN A 177 2.10 20.28 8.32
CA ASN A 177 3.41 20.83 8.01
C ASN A 177 4.02 21.60 9.21
N ALA A 178 3.19 22.33 9.97
CA ALA A 178 3.63 23.01 11.18
C ALA A 178 4.04 22.04 12.30
N ALA A 179 3.50 20.83 12.32
CA ALA A 179 3.91 19.74 13.22
C ALA A 179 5.24 19.06 12.82
N GLY A 180 5.89 19.52 11.74
CA GLY A 180 7.18 19.02 11.27
C GLY A 180 7.09 17.81 10.33
N MET A 181 5.89 17.41 9.92
CA MET A 181 5.66 16.42 8.87
C MET A 181 5.54 17.11 7.50
N TYR A 182 5.36 16.33 6.44
CA TYR A 182 5.14 16.86 5.09
C TYR A 182 3.87 16.28 4.47
N ALA A 183 2.88 17.12 4.25
CA ALA A 183 1.60 16.76 3.66
C ALA A 183 1.52 17.21 2.19
N VAL A 184 1.12 16.29 1.32
CA VAL A 184 0.85 16.53 -0.10
C VAL A 184 -0.57 16.10 -0.40
N TRP A 185 -1.37 17.00 -0.95
CA TRP A 185 -2.66 16.65 -1.55
C TRP A 185 -2.44 16.12 -2.96
N ASP A 186 -3.07 15.00 -3.30
CA ASP A 186 -2.97 14.40 -4.63
C ASP A 186 -4.34 14.29 -5.35
N ASP A 187 -4.35 13.67 -6.52
CA ASP A 187 -5.52 13.51 -7.38
C ASP A 187 -6.50 12.42 -6.91
N ARG A 188 -6.20 11.70 -5.83
CA ARG A 188 -7.05 10.66 -5.23
C ARG A 188 -8.09 11.23 -4.25
N ASP A 189 -8.18 12.56 -4.13
CA ASP A 189 -8.89 13.25 -3.04
C ASP A 189 -8.38 12.73 -1.67
N ALA A 190 -7.06 12.71 -1.51
CA ALA A 190 -6.36 12.32 -0.29
C ALA A 190 -5.18 13.26 0.02
N ILE A 191 -4.79 13.34 1.29
CA ILE A 191 -3.47 13.87 1.69
C ILE A 191 -2.57 12.68 2.00
N GLN A 192 -1.43 12.60 1.32
CA GLN A 192 -0.31 11.74 1.68
C GLN A 192 0.65 12.49 2.63
N ILE A 193 0.96 11.89 3.78
CA ILE A 193 1.73 12.49 4.86
C ILE A 193 3.02 11.72 5.08
N MET A 194 4.15 12.41 4.98
CA MET A 194 5.51 11.88 5.04
C MET A 194 6.28 12.46 6.23
N PRO A 195 7.40 11.85 6.64
CA PRO A 195 8.11 12.27 7.86
C PRO A 195 8.82 13.62 7.76
N TYR A 196 9.14 14.11 6.56
CA TYR A 196 9.84 15.39 6.36
C TYR A 196 9.69 15.93 4.93
N GLU A 197 9.92 17.23 4.75
CA GLU A 197 9.88 17.89 3.44
C GLU A 197 10.96 17.35 2.50
N GLY A 198 10.57 16.99 1.28
CA GLY A 198 11.46 16.39 0.28
C GLY A 198 11.62 14.87 0.41
N ALA A 199 10.90 14.23 1.34
CA ALA A 199 10.69 12.78 1.31
C ALA A 199 10.11 12.37 -0.04
N ASN A 200 10.56 11.23 -0.57
CA ASN A 200 10.07 10.73 -1.86
C ASN A 200 8.75 9.99 -1.63
N PRO A 201 7.62 10.46 -2.22
CA PRO A 201 6.29 9.89 -1.97
C PRO A 201 6.17 8.43 -2.44
N LEU A 202 7.05 7.99 -3.35
CA LEU A 202 7.01 6.62 -3.86
C LEU A 202 7.60 5.60 -2.88
N ASN A 203 8.52 5.98 -2.00
CA ASN A 203 9.25 5.03 -1.18
C ASN A 203 9.53 5.46 0.26
N SER A 204 8.91 6.53 0.73
CA SER A 204 8.99 6.93 2.13
C SER A 204 7.85 6.29 2.93
N PRO A 205 8.05 6.00 4.22
CA PRO A 205 6.95 5.73 5.15
C PRO A 205 5.94 6.87 5.07
N HIS A 206 4.66 6.54 5.03
CA HIS A 206 3.62 7.56 4.96
C HIS A 206 2.30 7.07 5.55
N MET A 207 1.41 8.03 5.72
CA MET A 207 0.02 7.84 6.06
C MET A 207 -0.84 8.63 5.08
N ASP A 208 -1.96 8.04 4.66
CA ASP A 208 -2.95 8.71 3.84
C ASP A 208 -4.17 9.14 4.68
N ILE A 209 -4.65 10.36 4.46
CA ILE A 209 -5.96 10.84 4.90
C ILE A 209 -6.85 10.92 3.69
N TRP A 210 -7.86 10.05 3.64
CA TRP A 210 -8.86 10.01 2.58
C TRP A 210 -10.04 10.94 2.90
N PHE A 211 -10.44 11.75 1.92
CA PHE A 211 -11.59 12.63 2.11
C PHE A 211 -12.87 12.02 1.57
N TRP A 212 -13.92 12.16 2.38
CA TRP A 212 -15.27 11.73 2.01
C TRP A 212 -16.24 12.90 2.07
N ARG A 213 -17.00 13.14 1.01
CA ARG A 213 -18.00 14.21 0.95
C ARG A 213 -19.31 13.71 1.53
N GLU A 214 -19.90 14.49 2.41
CA GLU A 214 -21.26 14.22 2.88
C GLU A 214 -22.25 14.54 1.74
N GLU A 215 -23.15 13.60 1.47
CA GLU A 215 -24.29 13.81 0.57
C GLU A 215 -25.59 13.47 1.29
N LYS A 216 -26.63 14.26 1.01
CA LYS A 216 -28.01 13.94 1.37
C LYS A 216 -28.76 13.45 0.14
N LEU A 217 -29.26 12.22 0.19
CA LEU A 217 -30.02 11.60 -0.89
C LEU A 217 -31.45 12.12 -0.94
N ALA A 218 -32.13 11.85 -2.07
CA ALA A 218 -33.50 12.30 -2.30
C ALA A 218 -34.52 11.72 -1.30
N ASP A 219 -34.24 10.53 -0.75
CA ASP A 219 -35.05 9.88 0.30
C ASP A 219 -34.76 10.42 1.71
N GLY A 220 -33.85 11.39 1.83
CA GLY A 220 -33.44 12.00 3.09
C GLY A 220 -32.31 11.26 3.82
N SER A 221 -31.89 10.09 3.35
CA SER A 221 -30.74 9.38 3.90
C SER A 221 -29.43 10.14 3.67
N ARG A 222 -28.47 9.93 4.57
CA ARG A 222 -27.13 10.54 4.50
C ARG A 222 -26.12 9.48 4.13
N VAL A 223 -25.13 9.88 3.36
CA VAL A 223 -24.02 9.02 2.93
C VAL A 223 -22.74 9.84 2.90
N VAL A 224 -21.61 9.16 2.93
CA VAL A 224 -20.32 9.74 2.63
C VAL A 224 -19.78 9.11 1.35
N SER A 225 -19.24 9.91 0.44
CA SER A 225 -18.80 9.45 -0.88
C SER A 225 -17.41 9.98 -1.26
N THR A 226 -16.73 9.26 -2.15
CA THR A 226 -15.51 9.74 -2.81
C THR A 226 -15.68 9.70 -4.32
N ALA A 227 -15.08 10.67 -5.01
CA ALA A 227 -15.02 10.72 -6.46
C ALA A 227 -13.91 9.82 -7.05
N TYR A 228 -13.04 9.26 -6.21
CA TYR A 228 -11.94 8.42 -6.65
C TYR A 228 -12.43 7.04 -7.10
N ASP A 229 -12.24 6.73 -8.38
CA ASP A 229 -12.87 5.58 -9.06
C ASP A 229 -12.31 4.21 -8.61
N ASP A 230 -11.10 4.17 -8.05
CA ASP A 230 -10.42 2.93 -7.68
C ASP A 230 -10.84 2.39 -6.30
N VAL A 231 -11.69 3.12 -5.56
CA VAL A 231 -12.26 2.63 -4.29
C VAL A 231 -13.39 1.64 -4.57
N ALA A 232 -13.41 0.51 -3.86
CA ALA A 232 -14.46 -0.50 -4.08
C ALA A 232 -15.78 -0.06 -3.45
N TYR A 233 -15.75 0.48 -2.22
CA TYR A 233 -16.93 0.95 -1.51
C TYR A 233 -17.05 2.49 -1.49
N ARG A 234 -17.21 3.07 -2.70
CA ARG A 234 -17.22 4.53 -2.96
C ARG A 234 -18.33 5.36 -2.30
N LYS A 235 -19.43 4.73 -1.88
CA LYS A 235 -20.58 5.42 -1.31
C LYS A 235 -21.08 4.67 -0.08
N ARG A 236 -20.77 5.21 1.08
CA ARG A 236 -20.96 4.54 2.37
C ARG A 236 -22.16 5.13 3.10
N ALA A 237 -23.02 4.29 3.68
CA ALA A 237 -24.14 4.81 4.44
C ALA A 237 -23.60 5.57 5.66
N TRP A 238 -24.22 6.71 6.00
CA TRP A 238 -23.79 7.49 7.16
C TRP A 238 -23.77 6.64 8.43
N ASP A 239 -24.78 5.79 8.61
CA ASP A 239 -24.93 4.93 9.78
C ASP A 239 -23.96 3.73 9.82
N ASP A 240 -23.29 3.41 8.70
CA ASP A 240 -22.18 2.44 8.71
C ASP A 240 -20.92 3.05 9.36
N ILE A 241 -20.77 4.38 9.26
CA ILE A 241 -19.60 5.12 9.75
C ILE A 241 -19.87 5.69 11.13
N PHE A 242 -21.00 6.36 11.32
CA PHE A 242 -21.31 7.14 12.51
C PHE A 242 -22.45 6.51 13.34
N PRO A 243 -22.42 6.64 14.69
CA PRO A 243 -21.38 7.28 15.48
C PRO A 243 -20.09 6.44 15.52
N LEU A 244 -18.94 7.12 15.57
CA LEU A 244 -17.64 6.48 15.67
C LEU A 244 -17.50 5.70 16.98
N LYS A 245 -16.73 4.61 16.95
CA LYS A 245 -16.43 3.78 18.12
C LYS A 245 -14.96 3.91 18.50
N ALA A 246 -14.69 4.22 19.76
CA ALA A 246 -13.34 4.18 20.32
C ALA A 246 -12.93 2.72 20.61
N VAL A 247 -11.76 2.31 20.15
CA VAL A 247 -11.20 0.97 20.36
C VAL A 247 -9.69 1.02 20.58
N ALA A 248 -9.16 0.06 21.34
CA ALA A 248 -7.73 -0.07 21.52
C ALA A 248 -7.04 -0.51 20.22
N TRP A 249 -5.89 0.09 19.90
CA TRP A 249 -5.04 -0.35 18.79
C TRP A 249 -3.77 -1.02 19.29
N LYS A 250 -3.47 -2.22 18.80
CA LYS A 250 -2.23 -2.92 19.17
C LYS A 250 -0.98 -2.15 18.75
N ALA A 251 -1.07 -1.38 17.66
CA ALA A 251 0.05 -0.53 17.24
C ALA A 251 0.18 0.75 18.07
N TRP A 252 -0.69 1.03 19.05
CA TRP A 252 -0.54 2.14 19.99
C TRP A 252 -1.15 1.80 21.36
N PRO A 253 -0.44 1.00 22.18
CA PRO A 253 -0.97 0.55 23.46
C PRO A 253 -1.30 1.72 24.40
N GLY A 254 -2.50 1.70 24.96
CA GLY A 254 -2.97 2.71 25.93
C GLY A 254 -3.61 3.95 25.31
N HIS A 255 -3.74 4.02 23.98
CA HIS A 255 -4.48 5.06 23.27
C HIS A 255 -5.64 4.43 22.49
N ASP A 256 -6.83 4.97 22.64
CA ASP A 256 -7.99 4.55 21.85
C ASP A 256 -8.04 5.32 20.54
N ILE A 257 -8.37 4.62 19.46
CA ILE A 257 -8.55 5.18 18.12
C ILE A 257 -10.02 5.03 17.70
N TYR A 258 -10.43 5.78 16.68
CA TYR A 258 -11.81 5.72 16.19
C TYR A 258 -11.97 4.81 14.98
N ILE A 259 -12.99 3.95 15.00
CA ILE A 259 -13.41 3.09 13.89
C ILE A 259 -14.88 3.36 13.52
N PRO A 260 -15.32 2.95 12.32
CA PRO A 260 -16.72 3.03 11.92
C PRO A 260 -17.69 2.30 12.87
N ALA A 261 -18.92 2.78 12.93
CA ALA A 261 -20.02 2.15 13.68
C ALA A 261 -20.21 0.68 13.29
N ASP A 262 -20.19 0.36 11.99
CA ASP A 262 -20.20 -1.01 11.46
C ASP A 262 -18.87 -1.33 10.75
N ALA A 263 -17.77 -1.30 11.51
CA ALA A 263 -16.42 -1.58 10.99
C ALA A 263 -16.30 -2.91 10.23
N HIS A 264 -17.01 -3.96 10.67
CA HIS A 264 -17.06 -5.24 9.98
C HIS A 264 -17.84 -5.16 8.67
N GLY A 265 -19.00 -4.49 8.65
CA GLY A 265 -19.79 -4.29 7.43
C GLY A 265 -19.06 -3.43 6.40
N VAL A 266 -18.40 -2.34 6.82
CA VAL A 266 -17.54 -1.51 5.96
C VAL A 266 -16.42 -2.36 5.36
N SER A 267 -15.68 -3.09 6.19
CA SER A 267 -14.60 -3.98 5.74
C SER A 267 -15.11 -5.08 4.81
N GLN A 268 -16.31 -5.62 5.04
CA GLN A 268 -16.90 -6.63 4.16
C GLN A 268 -17.35 -6.05 2.82
N LYS A 269 -17.83 -4.80 2.76
CA LYS A 269 -18.19 -4.16 1.50
C LYS A 269 -16.95 -3.79 0.68
N GLU A 270 -15.86 -3.40 1.33
CA GLU A 270 -14.57 -3.08 0.68
C GLU A 270 -13.82 -4.36 0.24
N PHE A 271 -13.75 -5.37 1.10
CA PHE A 271 -12.88 -6.54 0.93
C PHE A 271 -13.62 -7.89 0.80
N GLY A 272 -14.95 -7.92 0.86
CA GLY A 272 -15.72 -9.18 0.90
C GLY A 272 -15.93 -9.85 -0.46
N ALA A 273 -15.73 -9.14 -1.57
CA ALA A 273 -15.73 -9.75 -2.91
C ALA A 273 -14.51 -10.66 -3.13
N TRP A 274 -13.51 -10.58 -2.25
CA TRP A 274 -12.27 -11.33 -2.37
C TRP A 274 -12.43 -12.77 -1.88
N PRO A 275 -11.85 -13.77 -2.59
CA PRO A 275 -12.02 -15.17 -2.25
C PRO A 275 -11.33 -15.54 -0.93
N GLY A 276 -12.12 -15.70 0.12
CA GLY A 276 -11.67 -16.01 1.48
C GLY A 276 -12.52 -15.25 2.49
N SER A 277 -12.11 -15.27 3.76
CA SER A 277 -12.65 -14.32 4.72
C SER A 277 -11.80 -13.05 4.65
N TYR A 278 -12.45 -11.88 4.55
CA TYR A 278 -11.75 -10.59 4.65
C TYR A 278 -11.01 -10.42 6.00
N MET A 279 -11.32 -11.25 7.00
CA MET A 279 -10.61 -11.28 8.28
C MET A 279 -9.30 -12.07 8.24
N THR A 280 -9.03 -12.82 7.17
CA THR A 280 -7.76 -13.53 7.00
C THR A 280 -6.71 -12.58 6.43
N PRO A 281 -5.55 -12.38 7.10
CA PRO A 281 -4.44 -11.65 6.51
C PRO A 281 -3.94 -12.35 5.25
N VAL A 282 -3.84 -11.60 4.16
CA VAL A 282 -3.36 -12.07 2.86
C VAL A 282 -2.32 -11.08 2.36
N VAL A 283 -1.18 -11.61 1.88
CA VAL A 283 -0.14 -10.85 1.20
C VAL A 283 -0.31 -11.03 -0.30
N TYR A 284 -0.45 -9.93 -1.04
CA TYR A 284 -0.57 -9.99 -2.50
C TYR A 284 0.79 -9.83 -3.17
N LYS A 285 1.02 -10.56 -4.26
CA LYS A 285 2.26 -10.42 -5.04
C LYS A 285 2.40 -9.01 -5.62
N GLY A 286 1.29 -8.31 -5.86
CA GLY A 286 1.28 -6.89 -6.21
C GLY A 286 1.96 -6.01 -5.15
N ASP A 287 1.57 -6.16 -3.87
CA ASP A 287 2.19 -5.41 -2.76
C ASP A 287 3.68 -5.73 -2.62
N CYS A 288 4.03 -7.01 -2.80
CA CYS A 288 5.42 -7.46 -2.82
C CYS A 288 6.21 -6.81 -3.94
N PHE A 289 5.60 -6.69 -5.12
CA PHE A 289 6.21 -6.05 -6.26
C PHE A 289 6.42 -4.56 -5.98
N HIS A 290 5.43 -3.85 -5.42
CA HIS A 290 5.57 -2.47 -4.98
C HIS A 290 6.71 -2.31 -3.96
N ASN A 291 6.70 -3.07 -2.87
CA ASN A 291 7.72 -3.02 -1.84
C ASN A 291 9.13 -3.31 -2.38
N TRP A 292 9.24 -4.31 -3.27
CA TRP A 292 10.50 -4.69 -3.90
C TRP A 292 11.07 -3.58 -4.78
N PHE A 293 10.25 -3.04 -5.71
CA PHE A 293 10.70 -2.05 -6.69
C PHE A 293 10.96 -0.68 -6.07
N GLN A 294 10.16 -0.30 -5.07
CA GLN A 294 10.35 0.94 -4.31
C GLN A 294 11.44 0.80 -3.23
N ARG A 295 11.99 -0.41 -3.04
CA ARG A 295 13.08 -0.72 -2.11
C ARG A 295 12.71 -0.44 -0.65
N ARG A 296 11.44 -0.57 -0.28
CA ARG A 296 10.95 -0.35 1.10
C ARG A 296 11.54 -1.36 2.10
N TRP A 297 11.99 -2.52 1.60
CA TRP A 297 12.72 -3.53 2.37
C TRP A 297 14.18 -3.15 2.68
N LEU A 298 14.72 -2.09 2.06
CA LEU A 298 16.10 -1.57 2.26
C LEU A 298 16.16 -0.25 3.05
N TYR A 299 15.02 0.29 3.49
CA TYR A 299 14.90 1.59 4.12
C TYR A 299 15.57 1.67 5.51
#